data_AF-A0A7W1IIJ1-F1
#
_entry.id   AF-A0A7W1IIJ1-F1
#
_cell.length_a   1.000
_cell.length_b   1.000
_cell.length_c   1.000
_cell.angle_alpha   90.00
_cell.angle_beta   90.00
_cell.angle_gamma   90.00
#
_symmetry.space_group_name_H-M   'P 1'
#
loop_
_entity.id
_entity.type
_entity.pdbx_description
1 polymer ?
#
loop_
_entity_poly.entity_id
_entity_poly.type
_entity_poly.pdbx_seq_one_letter_code
_entity_poly.pdbx_strand_id
1 'polypeptide(L)'
;MSIASRMERTGRRHVPLLVALCSALACTPQGMSSDPATSSDGPTDQGPALPARQDGDATVGRDVFRNETFGNEGFWTDAVRLPAGIAAAKVTPMQALALGLQVDVDAIDAATQATLAEQLRADPSGRTSALLNDPAVTMALVKAGAVVGMAPKGARVGATCALCHTMSDASVFSAPGGGTIGHRIDGLANHSLNIGAIFATAANTRALFTVAQLSNKGKTLGRAATGLTEHSTEAEFDAYFSNPANYPVGMFDDSFDGNGNPMHNTPLFRQDLAAPYGSEGAIARLDNFSNLVFTT
;
A
#
# COMPACT_ATOMS: atom_id res chain seq x y z
N MET A 1 56.94 25.41 16.21
CA MET A 1 57.35 24.82 14.92
C MET A 1 56.08 24.25 14.27
N SER A 2 55.27 25.01 13.52
CA SER A 2 55.48 25.49 12.14
C SER A 2 56.08 24.37 11.27
N ILE A 3 55.39 23.85 10.25
CA ILE A 3 55.18 24.53 8.97
C ILE A 3 53.96 23.91 8.24
N ALA A 4 53.12 24.79 7.70
CA ALA A 4 52.11 24.50 6.68
C ALA A 4 52.77 24.34 5.30
N SER A 5 52.25 23.45 4.44
CA SER A 5 52.58 23.47 3.01
C SER A 5 51.35 23.35 2.12
N ARG A 6 50.97 24.53 1.61
CA ARG A 6 50.59 24.91 0.23
C ARG A 6 49.87 23.91 -0.69
N MET A 7 48.73 24.43 -1.16
CA MET A 7 48.01 24.18 -2.40
C MET A 7 48.91 24.01 -3.65
N GLU A 8 48.55 23.06 -4.51
CA GLU A 8 48.69 23.20 -5.96
C GLU A 8 47.36 22.92 -6.66
N ARG A 9 46.83 23.96 -7.33
CA ARG A 9 45.73 23.92 -8.28
C ARG A 9 46.28 23.38 -9.60
N THR A 10 45.86 22.20 -10.03
CA THR A 10 46.14 21.71 -11.39
C THR A 10 45.02 22.11 -12.35
N GLY A 11 45.43 22.61 -13.52
CA GLY A 11 44.65 23.40 -14.45
C GLY A 11 43.51 22.67 -15.18
N ARG A 12 42.44 23.43 -15.38
CA ARG A 12 41.36 23.17 -16.36
C ARG A 12 41.96 23.05 -17.77
N ARG A 13 41.86 21.89 -18.40
CA ARG A 13 42.10 21.72 -19.83
C ARG A 13 40.80 22.01 -20.59
N HIS A 14 40.85 23.00 -21.47
CA HIS A 14 39.76 23.37 -22.37
C HIS A 14 39.61 22.32 -23.47
N VAL A 15 38.44 21.68 -23.54
CA VAL A 15 38.01 20.86 -24.68
C VAL A 15 37.18 21.77 -25.60
N PRO A 16 37.47 21.88 -26.90
CA PRO A 16 36.72 22.75 -27.80
C PRO A 16 35.32 22.17 -28.08
N LEU A 17 34.30 22.99 -27.82
CA LEU A 17 32.90 22.72 -28.09
C LEU A 17 32.64 22.86 -29.60
N LEU A 18 32.42 21.74 -30.29
CA LEU A 18 31.90 21.76 -31.67
C LEU A 18 30.42 22.15 -31.61
N VAL A 19 30.10 23.36 -32.07
CA VAL A 19 28.73 23.83 -32.27
C VAL A 19 28.23 23.24 -33.58
N ALA A 20 27.36 22.23 -33.49
CA ALA A 20 26.62 21.73 -34.65
C ALA A 20 25.44 22.67 -34.93
N LEU A 21 25.46 23.28 -36.13
CA LEU A 21 24.37 24.07 -36.69
C LEU A 21 23.17 23.16 -36.96
N CYS A 22 22.10 23.22 -36.15
CA CYS A 22 20.82 22.61 -36.48
C CYS A 22 19.99 23.59 -37.32
N SER A 23 19.75 23.23 -38.57
CA SER A 23 18.87 23.93 -39.50
C SER A 23 17.42 23.88 -38.99
N ALA A 24 16.79 25.04 -38.82
CA ALA A 24 15.38 25.16 -38.48
C ALA A 24 14.51 24.74 -39.67
N LEU A 25 13.90 23.55 -39.61
CA LEU A 25 12.75 23.21 -40.45
C LEU A 25 11.50 23.85 -39.83
N ALA A 26 10.90 24.80 -40.54
CA ALA A 26 9.57 25.29 -40.25
C ALA A 26 8.54 24.18 -40.51
N CYS A 27 7.92 23.65 -39.46
CA CYS A 27 6.71 22.84 -39.58
C CYS A 27 5.49 23.76 -39.57
N THR A 28 4.73 23.71 -40.66
CA THR A 28 3.38 24.24 -40.79
C THR A 28 2.42 23.50 -39.85
N PRO A 29 1.41 24.17 -39.25
CA PRO A 29 0.46 23.51 -38.36
C PRO A 29 -0.55 22.72 -39.20
N GLN A 30 -0.33 21.41 -39.31
CA GLN A 30 -1.36 20.48 -39.78
C GLN A 30 -2.41 20.30 -38.68
N GLY A 31 -3.67 20.35 -39.10
CA GLY A 31 -4.84 20.43 -38.24
C GLY A 31 -4.87 19.37 -37.14
N MET A 32 -5.26 19.82 -35.94
CA MET A 32 -5.55 18.96 -34.81
C MET A 32 -6.79 18.12 -35.13
N SER A 33 -6.59 16.91 -35.65
CA SER A 33 -7.57 15.85 -35.50
C SER A 33 -7.51 15.37 -34.05
N SER A 34 -8.61 15.53 -33.33
CA SER A 34 -8.82 14.97 -32.00
C SER A 34 -8.86 13.45 -32.09
N ASP A 35 -7.72 12.78 -31.90
CA ASP A 35 -7.71 11.35 -31.60
C ASP A 35 -8.29 11.13 -30.21
N PRO A 36 -9.17 10.13 -30.02
CA PRO A 36 -9.67 9.79 -28.70
C PRO A 36 -8.49 9.31 -27.86
N ALA A 37 -8.27 9.96 -26.72
CA ALA A 37 -7.21 9.63 -25.79
C ALA A 37 -7.36 8.17 -25.31
N THR A 38 -6.64 7.25 -25.94
CA THR A 38 -6.26 5.99 -25.32
C THR A 38 -5.02 6.28 -24.47
N SER A 39 -5.21 6.79 -23.25
CA SER A 39 -4.14 6.87 -22.26
C SER A 39 -3.80 5.43 -21.85
N SER A 40 -2.87 4.79 -22.55
CA SER A 40 -2.24 3.57 -22.05
C SER A 40 -1.15 3.99 -21.07
N ASP A 41 -1.52 4.22 -19.82
CA ASP A 41 -0.55 4.37 -18.74
C ASP A 41 0.04 2.97 -18.44
N GLY A 42 1.00 2.54 -19.26
CA GLY A 42 1.67 1.26 -19.11
C GLY A 42 2.68 0.98 -20.24
N PRO A 43 3.73 0.18 -19.99
CA PRO A 43 4.65 -0.25 -21.03
C PRO A 43 3.91 -1.03 -22.12
N THR A 44 4.34 -0.86 -23.37
CA THR A 44 3.79 -1.58 -24.51
C THR A 44 3.95 -3.09 -24.30
N ASP A 45 2.86 -3.85 -24.42
CA ASP A 45 2.89 -5.31 -24.24
C ASP A 45 3.88 -5.95 -25.22
N GLN A 46 4.94 -6.56 -24.67
CA GLN A 46 5.96 -7.31 -25.43
C GLN A 46 5.81 -8.83 -25.23
N GLY A 47 4.79 -9.27 -24.49
CA GLY A 47 4.55 -10.68 -24.22
C GLY A 47 4.03 -11.43 -25.46
N PRO A 48 4.15 -12.77 -25.49
CA PRO A 48 3.36 -13.54 -26.43
C PRO A 48 1.88 -13.22 -26.21
N ALA A 49 1.08 -13.19 -27.28
CA ALA A 49 -0.37 -13.07 -27.15
C ALA A 49 -0.89 -14.30 -26.38
N LEU A 50 -0.99 -14.17 -25.07
CA LEU A 50 -1.70 -15.14 -24.24
C LEU A 50 -3.18 -15.01 -24.61
N PRO A 51 -3.92 -16.13 -24.69
CA PRO A 51 -5.35 -16.04 -24.94
C PRO A 51 -5.96 -15.19 -23.82
N ALA A 52 -6.48 -14.01 -24.19
CA ALA A 52 -7.25 -13.18 -23.26
C ALA A 52 -8.35 -14.07 -22.68
N ARG A 53 -8.44 -14.14 -21.34
CA ARG A 53 -9.55 -14.85 -20.70
C ARG A 53 -10.85 -14.22 -21.22
N GLN A 54 -11.65 -15.03 -21.92
CA GLN A 54 -12.95 -14.62 -22.45
C GLN A 54 -14.07 -14.80 -21.42
N ASP A 55 -13.73 -15.32 -20.25
CA ASP A 55 -14.58 -15.56 -19.11
C ASP A 55 -14.25 -14.55 -17.99
N GLY A 56 -15.19 -13.64 -17.73
CA GLY A 56 -15.08 -12.66 -16.64
C GLY A 56 -15.74 -11.33 -16.98
N ASP A 57 -16.26 -10.66 -15.97
CA ASP A 57 -16.76 -9.28 -16.07
C ASP A 57 -15.81 -8.40 -15.25
N ALA A 58 -15.12 -7.47 -15.92
CA ALA A 58 -14.16 -6.57 -15.28
C ALA A 58 -14.79 -5.68 -14.21
N THR A 59 -16.08 -5.34 -14.34
CA THR A 59 -16.81 -4.57 -13.33
C THR A 59 -17.06 -5.41 -12.09
N VAL A 60 -17.47 -6.67 -12.26
CA VAL A 60 -17.65 -7.62 -11.15
C VAL A 60 -16.31 -7.92 -10.48
N GLY A 61 -15.25 -8.18 -11.26
CA GLY A 61 -13.92 -8.41 -10.75
C GLY A 61 -13.38 -7.22 -9.94
N ARG A 62 -13.63 -6.00 -10.41
CA ARG A 62 -13.30 -4.78 -9.65
C ARG A 62 -14.09 -4.70 -8.35
N ASP A 63 -15.38 -5.02 -8.35
CA ASP A 63 -16.19 -4.99 -7.12
C ASP A 63 -15.67 -6.01 -6.10
N VAL A 64 -15.37 -7.24 -6.52
CA VAL A 64 -14.76 -8.26 -5.66
C VAL A 64 -13.41 -7.77 -5.12
N PHE A 65 -12.54 -7.25 -5.98
CA PHE A 65 -11.23 -6.73 -5.59
C PHE A 65 -11.31 -5.64 -4.52
N ARG A 66 -12.27 -4.72 -4.69
CA ARG A 66 -12.44 -3.55 -3.83
C ARG A 66 -13.14 -3.92 -2.51
N ASN A 67 -14.14 -4.79 -2.56
CA ASN A 67 -15.18 -4.88 -1.52
C ASN A 67 -15.43 -6.29 -0.97
N GLU A 68 -14.86 -7.34 -1.58
CA GLU A 68 -15.00 -8.70 -1.07
C GLU A 68 -13.97 -9.00 0.03
N THR A 69 -14.48 -9.52 1.13
CA THR A 69 -13.76 -9.84 2.37
C THR A 69 -13.50 -11.34 2.50
N PHE A 70 -14.13 -12.16 1.65
CA PHE A 70 -14.02 -13.62 1.66
C PHE A 70 -14.35 -14.22 3.04
N GLY A 71 -15.26 -13.57 3.78
CA GLY A 71 -15.70 -13.99 5.12
C GLY A 71 -14.71 -13.72 6.25
N ASN A 72 -13.66 -12.92 6.02
CA ASN A 72 -12.60 -12.66 7.02
C ASN A 72 -12.98 -11.61 8.10
N GLU A 73 -14.20 -11.09 8.11
CA GLU A 73 -14.58 -9.99 9.00
C GLU A 73 -14.66 -10.43 10.46
N GLY A 74 -15.06 -11.68 10.70
CA GLY A 74 -15.00 -12.29 12.04
C GLY A 74 -13.56 -12.39 12.54
N PHE A 75 -12.60 -12.67 11.66
CA PHE A 75 -11.18 -12.70 12.02
C PHE A 75 -10.70 -11.30 12.44
N TRP A 76 -10.90 -10.28 11.61
CA TRP A 76 -10.41 -8.93 11.92
C TRP A 76 -11.16 -8.24 13.06
N THR A 77 -12.47 -8.43 13.15
CA THR A 77 -13.32 -7.77 14.15
C THR A 77 -13.34 -8.50 15.48
N ASP A 78 -13.50 -9.83 15.48
CA ASP A 78 -13.78 -10.59 16.70
C ASP A 78 -12.52 -11.28 17.25
N ALA A 79 -11.68 -11.87 16.38
CA ALA A 79 -10.47 -12.57 16.80
C ALA A 79 -9.31 -11.59 17.06
N VAL A 80 -8.86 -10.86 16.03
CA VAL A 80 -7.78 -9.86 16.13
C VAL A 80 -8.24 -8.62 16.91
N ARG A 81 -9.54 -8.28 16.82
CA ARG A 81 -10.13 -7.11 17.49
C ARG A 81 -9.46 -5.80 17.06
N LEU A 82 -9.15 -5.69 15.77
CA LEU A 82 -8.48 -4.51 15.21
C LEU A 82 -9.29 -3.21 15.40
N PRO A 83 -10.62 -3.16 15.12
CA PRO A 83 -11.41 -1.94 15.35
C PRO A 83 -11.43 -1.50 16.82
N ALA A 84 -11.47 -2.46 17.75
CA ALA A 84 -11.43 -2.15 19.18
C ALA A 84 -10.06 -1.58 19.59
N GLY A 85 -8.98 -2.12 19.02
CA GLY A 85 -7.62 -1.60 19.22
C GLY A 85 -7.43 -0.19 18.67
N ILE A 86 -7.88 0.07 17.44
CA ILE A 86 -7.90 1.40 16.81
C ILE A 86 -8.65 2.41 17.68
N ALA A 87 -9.83 2.05 18.19
CA ALA A 87 -10.62 2.90 19.06
C ALA A 87 -9.93 3.16 20.42
N ALA A 88 -9.34 2.13 21.03
CA ALA A 88 -8.64 2.24 22.31
C ALA A 88 -7.37 3.10 22.21
N ALA A 89 -6.60 2.93 21.13
CA ALA A 89 -5.41 3.71 20.83
C ALA A 89 -5.73 5.14 20.33
N LYS A 90 -7.01 5.44 20.07
CA LYS A 90 -7.47 6.73 19.54
C LYS A 90 -6.74 7.11 18.25
N VAL A 91 -6.60 6.16 17.32
CA VAL A 91 -5.92 6.40 16.04
C VAL A 91 -6.70 7.45 15.25
N THR A 92 -6.04 8.54 14.88
CA THR A 92 -6.55 9.61 14.01
C THR A 92 -6.36 9.28 12.52
N PRO A 93 -7.07 9.92 11.59
CA PRO A 93 -6.83 9.72 10.16
C PRO A 93 -5.38 10.03 9.76
N MET A 94 -4.76 11.05 10.35
CA MET A 94 -3.35 11.38 10.12
C MET A 94 -2.43 10.23 10.52
N GLN A 95 -2.67 9.59 11.67
CA GLN A 95 -1.89 8.43 12.11
C GLN A 95 -2.15 7.21 11.22
N ALA A 96 -3.40 6.97 10.81
CA ALA A 96 -3.74 5.90 9.88
C ALA A 96 -3.01 6.07 8.53
N LEU A 97 -3.00 7.27 7.96
CA LEU A 97 -2.27 7.60 6.74
C LEU A 97 -0.75 7.47 6.91
N ALA A 98 -0.21 7.82 8.09
CA ALA A 98 1.22 7.62 8.39
C ALA A 98 1.62 6.14 8.45
N LEU A 99 0.66 5.24 8.67
CA LEU A 99 0.84 3.79 8.54
C LEU A 99 0.67 3.28 7.09
N GLY A 100 0.55 4.18 6.12
CA GLY A 100 0.42 3.86 4.70
C GLY A 100 -0.99 3.44 4.27
N LEU A 101 -2.00 3.62 5.12
CA LEU A 101 -3.39 3.41 4.70
C LEU A 101 -3.80 4.48 3.68
N GLN A 102 -4.69 4.09 2.78
CA GLN A 102 -5.18 4.94 1.70
C GLN A 102 -6.65 5.25 1.96
N VAL A 103 -7.09 6.46 1.60
CA VAL A 103 -8.49 6.88 1.73
C VAL A 103 -9.06 7.25 0.37
N ASP A 104 -10.19 6.63 0.04
CA ASP A 104 -10.98 6.90 -1.16
C ASP A 104 -11.85 8.14 -0.93
N VAL A 105 -11.56 9.22 -1.65
CA VAL A 105 -12.32 10.47 -1.56
C VAL A 105 -13.76 10.29 -2.04
N ASP A 106 -14.01 9.38 -3.00
CA ASP A 106 -15.33 9.18 -3.59
C ASP A 106 -16.32 8.52 -2.61
N ALA A 107 -15.81 7.89 -1.56
CA ALA A 107 -16.59 7.30 -0.47
C ALA A 107 -16.86 8.27 0.70
N ILE A 108 -16.28 9.48 0.66
CA ILE A 108 -16.50 10.52 1.68
C ILE A 108 -17.66 11.40 1.24
N ASP A 109 -18.55 11.79 2.18
CA ASP A 109 -19.64 12.71 1.86
C ASP A 109 -19.15 14.12 1.47
N ALA A 110 -19.92 14.81 0.63
CA ALA A 110 -19.53 16.10 0.06
C ALA A 110 -19.28 17.19 1.12
N ALA A 111 -19.96 17.15 2.27
CA ALA A 111 -19.76 18.14 3.32
C ALA A 111 -18.41 17.93 4.01
N THR A 112 -18.09 16.68 4.36
CA THR A 112 -16.78 16.31 4.91
C THR A 112 -15.64 16.63 3.93
N GLN A 113 -15.82 16.36 2.63
CA GLN A 113 -14.84 16.75 1.61
C GLN A 113 -14.62 18.27 1.56
N ALA A 114 -15.69 19.06 1.56
CA ALA A 114 -15.60 20.51 1.53
C ALA A 114 -14.89 21.09 2.77
N THR A 115 -15.21 20.58 3.97
CA THR A 115 -14.54 20.95 5.21
C THR A 115 -13.07 20.54 5.21
N LEU A 116 -12.73 19.34 4.74
CA LEU A 116 -11.34 18.89 4.64
C LEU A 116 -10.55 19.78 3.69
N ALA A 117 -11.09 20.10 2.51
CA ALA A 117 -10.45 21.00 1.55
C ALA A 117 -10.24 22.41 2.12
N GLU A 118 -11.17 22.91 2.94
CA GLU A 118 -11.00 24.18 3.65
C GLU A 118 -9.86 24.14 4.67
N GLN A 119 -9.81 23.10 5.51
CA GLN A 119 -8.77 22.94 6.50
C GLN A 119 -7.38 22.77 5.86
N LEU A 120 -7.30 22.01 4.77
CA LEU A 120 -6.04 21.84 4.01
C LEU A 120 -5.62 23.10 3.26
N ARG A 121 -6.56 23.96 2.83
CA ARG A 121 -6.21 25.29 2.30
C ARG A 121 -5.61 26.19 3.37
N ALA A 122 -6.11 26.09 4.61
CA ALA A 122 -5.56 26.85 5.75
C ALA A 122 -4.20 26.31 6.20
N ASP A 123 -4.02 24.99 6.20
CA ASP A 123 -2.77 24.32 6.53
C ASP A 123 -2.59 23.04 5.68
N PRO A 124 -1.82 23.12 4.59
CA PRO A 124 -1.59 21.99 3.68
C PRO A 124 -0.88 20.80 4.34
N SER A 125 -0.25 20.99 5.50
CA SER A 125 0.36 19.88 6.25
C SER A 125 -0.66 19.01 6.98
N GLY A 126 -1.92 19.47 7.10
CA GLY A 126 -2.97 18.78 7.83
C GLY A 126 -2.77 18.74 9.35
N ARG A 127 -1.71 19.35 9.89
CA ARG A 127 -1.39 19.32 11.33
C ARG A 127 -2.42 20.04 12.18
N THR A 128 -3.09 21.05 11.63
CA THR A 128 -4.16 21.79 12.31
C THR A 128 -5.56 21.37 11.87
N SER A 129 -5.70 20.38 10.98
CA SER A 129 -7.00 19.88 10.55
C SER A 129 -7.71 19.16 11.68
N ALA A 130 -8.89 19.66 12.07
CA ALA A 130 -9.73 18.99 13.06
C ALA A 130 -10.20 17.61 12.55
N LEU A 131 -10.45 17.47 11.24
CA LEU A 131 -10.85 16.17 10.67
C LEU A 131 -9.71 15.15 10.71
N LEU A 132 -8.50 15.53 10.27
CA LEU A 132 -7.38 14.58 10.20
C LEU A 132 -6.81 14.21 11.58
N ASN A 133 -7.09 15.00 12.62
CA ASN A 133 -6.57 14.77 13.97
C ASN A 133 -7.67 14.38 14.98
N ASP A 134 -8.88 14.04 14.53
CA ASP A 134 -9.95 13.51 15.38
C ASP A 134 -10.07 11.98 15.23
N PRO A 135 -9.84 11.19 16.30
CA PRO A 135 -9.99 9.74 16.28
C PRO A 135 -11.38 9.25 15.86
N ALA A 136 -12.43 10.04 16.12
CA ALA A 136 -13.80 9.67 15.73
C ALA A 136 -13.94 9.61 14.20
N VAL A 137 -13.18 10.43 13.47
CA VAL A 137 -13.19 10.47 12.01
C VAL A 137 -12.61 9.20 11.41
N THR A 138 -11.58 8.59 12.03
CA THR A 138 -11.05 7.28 11.57
C THR A 138 -12.14 6.22 11.53
N MET A 139 -12.92 6.11 12.60
CA MET A 139 -14.00 5.12 12.67
C MET A 139 -15.16 5.47 11.73
N ALA A 140 -15.42 6.75 11.48
CA ALA A 140 -16.39 7.18 10.49
C ALA A 140 -15.95 6.79 9.07
N LEU A 141 -14.68 6.99 8.71
CA LEU A 141 -14.13 6.61 7.41
C LEU A 141 -14.17 5.09 7.19
N VAL A 142 -13.84 4.29 8.20
CA VAL A 142 -13.96 2.82 8.10
C VAL A 142 -15.42 2.40 7.87
N LYS A 143 -16.36 2.98 8.62
CA LYS A 143 -17.80 2.67 8.46
C LYS A 143 -18.37 3.12 7.12
N ALA A 144 -17.83 4.20 6.55
CA ALA A 144 -18.18 4.66 5.21
C ALA A 144 -17.54 3.81 4.10
N GLY A 145 -16.64 2.88 4.43
CA GLY A 145 -15.86 2.13 3.43
C GLY A 145 -14.82 3.01 2.72
N ALA A 146 -14.48 4.18 3.28
CA ALA A 146 -13.53 5.11 2.69
C ALA A 146 -12.07 4.73 2.97
N VAL A 147 -11.78 3.96 4.03
CA VAL A 147 -10.45 3.37 4.21
C VAL A 147 -10.30 2.21 3.23
N VAL A 148 -9.47 2.43 2.21
CA VAL A 148 -9.27 1.48 1.11
C VAL A 148 -8.83 0.12 1.67
N GLY A 149 -9.56 -0.92 1.28
CA GLY A 149 -9.25 -2.28 1.71
C GLY A 149 -9.85 -2.71 3.05
N MET A 150 -10.45 -1.80 3.82
CA MET A 150 -11.13 -2.12 5.09
C MET A 150 -12.64 -2.03 4.89
N ALA A 151 -13.24 -3.10 4.38
CA ALA A 151 -14.63 -3.11 3.96
C ALA A 151 -15.59 -3.41 5.14
N PRO A 152 -16.57 -2.53 5.43
CA PRO A 152 -17.59 -2.79 6.42
C PRO A 152 -18.63 -3.81 5.91
N LYS A 153 -19.01 -4.76 6.78
CA LYS A 153 -20.04 -5.78 6.54
C LYS A 153 -20.95 -5.86 7.77
N GLY A 154 -22.02 -5.06 7.75
CA GLY A 154 -22.86 -4.85 8.93
C GLY A 154 -22.07 -4.17 10.05
N ALA A 155 -22.00 -4.80 11.23
CA ALA A 155 -21.25 -4.29 12.38
C ALA A 155 -19.76 -4.67 12.39
N ARG A 156 -19.33 -5.53 11.45
CA ARG A 156 -17.94 -6.00 11.34
C ARG A 156 -17.20 -5.30 10.19
N VAL A 157 -15.88 -5.40 10.20
CA VAL A 157 -15.00 -5.00 9.10
C VAL A 157 -14.09 -6.15 8.72
N GLY A 158 -13.84 -6.31 7.43
CA GLY A 158 -12.85 -7.25 6.88
C GLY A 158 -11.82 -6.54 6.02
N ALA A 159 -10.75 -7.27 5.70
CA ALA A 159 -9.74 -6.82 4.75
C ALA A 159 -10.06 -7.34 3.35
N THR A 160 -9.80 -6.54 2.32
CA THR A 160 -9.94 -6.90 0.90
C THR A 160 -8.61 -6.82 0.18
N CYS A 161 -8.53 -7.30 -1.06
CA CYS A 161 -7.33 -7.22 -1.89
C CYS A 161 -6.79 -5.79 -2.02
N ALA A 162 -7.70 -4.81 -2.05
CA ALA A 162 -7.37 -3.41 -2.16
C ALA A 162 -6.50 -2.85 -1.04
N LEU A 163 -6.47 -3.46 0.16
CA LEU A 163 -5.64 -2.98 1.27
C LEU A 163 -4.17 -2.90 0.88
N CYS A 164 -3.69 -3.92 0.17
CA CYS A 164 -2.29 -4.04 -0.26
C CYS A 164 -2.09 -3.60 -1.71
N HIS A 165 -3.14 -3.60 -2.54
CA HIS A 165 -3.04 -3.46 -3.99
C HIS A 165 -3.82 -2.28 -4.59
N THR A 166 -4.24 -1.33 -3.77
CA THR A 166 -4.78 -0.05 -4.24
C THR A 166 -3.98 1.09 -3.60
N MET A 167 -3.62 2.07 -4.42
CA MET A 167 -3.15 3.39 -3.98
C MET A 167 -4.23 4.43 -4.27
N SER A 168 -4.22 5.59 -3.62
CA SER A 168 -4.97 6.74 -4.14
C SER A 168 -4.07 7.66 -4.96
N ASP A 169 -4.66 8.47 -5.83
CA ASP A 169 -3.95 9.42 -6.69
C ASP A 169 -3.38 10.65 -5.95
N ALA A 170 -3.59 10.70 -4.62
CA ALA A 170 -3.15 11.78 -3.74
C ALA A 170 -3.66 13.18 -4.10
N SER A 171 -4.75 13.26 -4.87
CA SER A 171 -5.34 14.53 -5.33
C SER A 171 -5.80 15.45 -4.19
N VAL A 172 -6.05 14.91 -2.99
CA VAL A 172 -6.54 15.68 -1.83
C VAL A 172 -5.44 15.91 -0.79
N PHE A 173 -4.72 14.86 -0.38
CA PHE A 173 -3.73 14.95 0.69
C PHE A 173 -2.68 13.84 0.62
N SER A 174 -1.44 14.16 1.00
CA SER A 174 -0.35 13.20 1.17
C SER A 174 0.26 13.30 2.55
N ALA A 175 0.18 12.23 3.33
CA ALA A 175 0.78 12.17 4.65
C ALA A 175 2.28 11.87 4.56
N PRO A 176 3.10 12.41 5.49
CA PRO A 176 4.42 11.85 5.77
C PRO A 176 4.28 10.37 6.13
N GLY A 177 4.97 9.48 5.41
CA GLY A 177 4.86 8.03 5.60
C GLY A 177 4.17 7.28 4.46
N GLY A 178 3.53 7.98 3.52
CA GLY A 178 3.11 7.43 2.21
C GLY A 178 1.61 7.14 2.03
N GLY A 179 0.79 7.27 3.08
CA GLY A 179 -0.67 7.24 2.93
C GLY A 179 -1.22 8.50 2.26
N THR A 180 -2.24 8.35 1.42
CA THR A 180 -2.82 9.45 0.66
C THR A 180 -4.35 9.43 0.66
N ILE A 181 -4.95 10.61 0.45
CA ILE A 181 -6.39 10.79 0.22
C ILE A 181 -6.57 11.21 -1.25
N GLY A 182 -7.44 10.52 -1.98
CA GLY A 182 -7.68 10.78 -3.40
C GLY A 182 -8.54 9.72 -4.07
N HIS A 183 -8.55 9.70 -5.40
CA HIS A 183 -9.27 8.68 -6.18
C HIS A 183 -8.46 7.39 -6.26
N ARG A 184 -9.15 6.25 -6.26
CA ARG A 184 -8.51 4.92 -6.25
C ARG A 184 -7.80 4.58 -7.57
N ILE A 185 -6.58 4.08 -7.44
CA ILE A 185 -5.79 3.45 -8.51
C ILE A 185 -5.53 1.99 -8.10
N ASP A 186 -6.24 1.07 -8.74
CA ASP A 186 -6.16 -0.37 -8.42
C ASP A 186 -4.98 -1.05 -9.15
N GLY A 187 -4.47 -2.13 -8.55
CA GLY A 187 -3.37 -2.93 -9.08
C GLY A 187 -1.97 -2.48 -8.63
N LEU A 188 -1.83 -1.25 -8.13
CA LEU A 188 -0.56 -0.76 -7.59
C LEU A 188 -0.28 -1.34 -6.19
N ALA A 189 0.94 -1.82 -5.98
CA ALA A 189 1.37 -2.26 -4.66
C ALA A 189 1.52 -1.08 -3.70
N ASN A 190 0.93 -1.22 -2.52
CA ASN A 190 1.09 -0.27 -1.43
C ASN A 190 2.40 -0.55 -0.68
N HIS A 191 3.49 0.03 -1.19
CA HIS A 191 4.83 -0.06 -0.59
C HIS A 191 4.96 0.73 0.71
N SER A 192 3.99 1.60 1.03
CA SER A 192 3.97 2.38 2.26
C SER A 192 3.23 1.70 3.42
N LEU A 193 2.49 0.62 3.15
CA LEU A 193 1.65 -0.04 4.13
C LEU A 193 2.49 -0.66 5.25
N ASN A 194 2.36 -0.13 6.46
CA ASN A 194 3.00 -0.65 7.65
C ASN A 194 2.07 -1.63 8.37
N ILE A 195 1.86 -2.80 7.75
CA ILE A 195 0.91 -3.79 8.27
C ILE A 195 1.31 -4.32 9.66
N GLY A 196 2.61 -4.42 9.95
CA GLY A 196 3.10 -4.81 11.28
C GLY A 196 2.66 -3.83 12.38
N ALA A 197 2.81 -2.52 12.15
CA ALA A 197 2.31 -1.53 13.12
C ALA A 197 0.77 -1.50 13.21
N ILE A 198 0.06 -1.79 12.10
CA ILE A 198 -1.40 -1.96 12.12
C ILE A 198 -1.79 -3.17 12.99
N PHE A 199 -1.06 -4.29 12.88
CA PHE A 199 -1.25 -5.47 13.72
C PHE A 199 -1.03 -5.15 15.20
N ALA A 200 0.07 -4.48 15.53
CA ALA A 200 0.39 -4.09 16.91
C ALA A 200 -0.59 -3.07 17.51
N THR A 201 -1.49 -2.49 16.70
CA THR A 201 -2.57 -1.61 17.19
C THR A 201 -3.79 -2.41 17.65
N ALA A 202 -3.88 -3.69 17.30
CA ALA A 202 -5.04 -4.52 17.60
C ALA A 202 -5.20 -4.81 19.10
N ALA A 203 -6.44 -5.02 19.56
CA ALA A 203 -6.69 -5.36 20.97
C ALA A 203 -6.41 -6.84 21.31
N ASN A 204 -6.09 -7.67 20.31
CA ASN A 204 -5.68 -9.06 20.49
C ASN A 204 -4.68 -9.47 19.38
N THR A 205 -3.49 -8.88 19.41
CA THR A 205 -2.42 -9.14 18.43
C THR A 205 -1.95 -10.60 18.43
N ARG A 206 -2.11 -11.33 19.54
CA ARG A 206 -1.81 -12.78 19.62
C ARG A 206 -2.66 -13.64 18.68
N ALA A 207 -3.81 -13.16 18.20
CA ALA A 207 -4.59 -13.85 17.18
C ALA A 207 -3.81 -13.99 15.84
N LEU A 208 -2.75 -13.22 15.65
CA LEU A 208 -1.85 -13.27 14.49
C LEU A 208 -0.65 -14.22 14.71
N PHE A 209 -0.79 -15.18 15.63
CA PHE A 209 0.25 -16.15 15.98
C PHE A 209 0.87 -16.84 14.75
N THR A 210 0.07 -17.14 13.73
CA THR A 210 0.49 -17.86 12.52
C THR A 210 1.32 -17.03 11.55
N VAL A 211 1.30 -15.69 11.66
CA VAL A 211 2.13 -14.79 10.82
C VAL A 211 3.26 -14.14 11.62
N ALA A 212 3.41 -14.53 12.89
CA ALA A 212 4.54 -14.12 13.71
C ALA A 212 5.67 -15.16 13.61
N GLN A 213 6.90 -14.73 13.87
CA GLN A 213 8.03 -15.64 13.99
C GLN A 213 7.96 -16.39 15.31
N LEU A 214 7.74 -17.70 15.25
CA LEU A 214 7.60 -18.58 16.39
C LEU A 214 8.90 -19.28 16.76
N SER A 215 9.01 -19.69 18.03
CA SER A 215 10.08 -20.55 18.50
C SER A 215 9.60 -21.99 18.65
N ASN A 216 10.35 -22.93 18.08
CA ASN A 216 10.17 -24.36 18.27
C ASN A 216 11.46 -24.95 18.86
N LYS A 217 11.38 -25.48 20.09
CA LYS A 217 12.54 -26.05 20.83
C LYS A 217 13.73 -25.08 20.90
N GLY A 218 13.47 -23.79 21.11
CA GLY A 218 14.49 -22.75 21.18
C GLY A 218 15.16 -22.42 19.84
N LYS A 219 14.61 -22.90 18.72
CA LYS A 219 15.01 -22.56 17.36
C LYS A 219 13.90 -21.75 16.68
N THR A 220 14.28 -20.96 15.69
CA THR A 220 13.36 -20.14 14.92
C THR A 220 13.97 -19.87 13.55
N LEU A 221 13.11 -19.64 12.56
CA LEU A 221 13.47 -19.18 11.22
C LEU A 221 12.79 -17.83 11.06
N GLY A 222 13.49 -16.81 10.59
CA GLY A 222 12.92 -15.48 10.40
C GLY A 222 13.92 -14.36 10.69
N ARG A 223 13.42 -13.13 10.80
CA ARG A 223 14.24 -11.91 10.93
C ARG A 223 14.65 -11.60 12.38
N ALA A 224 13.86 -12.02 13.36
CA ALA A 224 14.12 -11.78 14.77
C ALA A 224 15.16 -12.77 15.34
N ALA A 225 15.91 -12.32 16.34
CA ALA A 225 16.90 -13.17 17.03
C ALA A 225 16.25 -14.31 17.84
N THR A 226 15.02 -14.12 18.30
CA THR A 226 14.23 -15.09 19.06
C THR A 226 12.80 -15.11 18.52
N GLY A 227 12.17 -16.28 18.53
CA GLY A 227 10.76 -16.42 18.17
C GLY A 227 9.84 -16.32 19.39
N LEU A 228 8.57 -15.99 19.15
CA LEU A 228 7.49 -15.98 20.12
C LEU A 228 7.00 -17.40 20.44
N THR A 229 6.30 -17.56 21.55
CA THR A 229 5.74 -18.85 21.98
C THR A 229 4.27 -18.70 22.34
N GLU A 230 3.58 -19.83 22.55
CA GLU A 230 2.19 -19.84 23.05
C GLU A 230 2.03 -19.10 24.39
N HIS A 231 3.10 -18.98 25.18
CA HIS A 231 3.14 -18.24 26.44
C HIS A 231 3.56 -16.78 26.31
N SER A 232 3.97 -16.34 25.11
CA SER A 232 4.32 -14.94 24.89
C SER A 232 3.09 -14.05 25.05
N THR A 233 3.31 -12.92 25.69
CA THR A 233 2.31 -11.90 26.03
C THR A 233 1.95 -11.04 24.83
N GLU A 234 0.80 -10.38 24.88
CA GLU A 234 0.34 -9.43 23.87
C GLU A 234 1.39 -8.34 23.63
N ALA A 235 2.04 -7.83 24.68
CA ALA A 235 3.10 -6.82 24.55
C ALA A 235 4.33 -7.33 23.78
N GLU A 236 4.67 -8.62 23.89
CA GLU A 236 5.77 -9.22 23.10
C GLU A 236 5.36 -9.39 21.62
N PHE A 237 4.09 -9.71 21.35
CA PHE A 237 3.54 -9.71 20.00
C PHE A 237 3.53 -8.31 19.39
N ASP A 238 3.07 -7.30 20.13
CA ASP A 238 3.07 -5.90 19.69
C ASP A 238 4.50 -5.42 19.42
N ALA A 239 5.45 -5.73 20.30
CA ALA A 239 6.86 -5.39 20.11
C ALA A 239 7.49 -6.11 18.91
N TYR A 240 7.07 -7.34 18.62
CA TYR A 240 7.52 -8.06 17.43
C TYR A 240 7.01 -7.38 16.16
N PHE A 241 5.70 -7.15 16.03
CA PHE A 241 5.10 -6.61 14.82
C PHE A 241 5.38 -5.12 14.59
N SER A 242 5.52 -4.32 15.65
CA SER A 242 5.87 -2.89 15.52
C SER A 242 7.34 -2.65 15.18
N ASN A 243 8.19 -3.66 15.25
CA ASN A 243 9.61 -3.53 14.91
C ASN A 243 9.83 -3.71 13.39
N PRO A 244 10.22 -2.66 12.66
CA PRO A 244 10.42 -2.74 11.21
C PRO A 244 11.58 -3.65 10.77
N ALA A 245 12.48 -4.03 11.69
CA ALA A 245 13.49 -5.04 11.40
C ALA A 245 12.89 -6.46 11.34
N ASN A 246 11.83 -6.70 12.11
CA ASN A 246 11.12 -7.99 12.15
C ASN A 246 10.00 -8.02 11.11
N TYR A 247 9.25 -6.92 10.96
CA TYR A 247 8.13 -6.80 10.04
C TYR A 247 8.24 -5.50 9.24
N PRO A 248 8.98 -5.49 8.11
CA PRO A 248 9.25 -4.26 7.36
C PRO A 248 8.01 -3.64 6.70
N VAL A 249 8.07 -2.32 6.47
CA VAL A 249 7.03 -1.58 5.75
C VAL A 249 6.92 -2.06 4.30
N GLY A 250 5.69 -2.12 3.77
CA GLY A 250 5.40 -2.57 2.41
C GLY A 250 5.53 -4.09 2.25
N MET A 251 5.51 -4.84 3.34
CA MET A 251 5.60 -6.30 3.34
C MET A 251 4.46 -6.97 4.09
N PHE A 252 4.18 -8.22 3.74
CA PHE A 252 3.17 -9.08 4.36
C PHE A 252 3.64 -10.55 4.33
N ASP A 253 3.27 -11.35 5.33
CA ASP A 253 3.52 -12.80 5.37
C ASP A 253 2.29 -13.55 4.86
N ASP A 254 2.42 -14.16 3.68
CA ASP A 254 1.37 -14.88 2.97
C ASP A 254 1.33 -16.38 3.27
N SER A 255 2.26 -16.89 4.08
CA SER A 255 2.42 -18.34 4.33
C SER A 255 1.70 -18.83 5.59
N PHE A 256 1.46 -17.96 6.56
CA PHE A 256 0.78 -18.27 7.83
C PHE A 256 1.36 -19.51 8.55
N ASP A 257 2.67 -19.73 8.44
CA ASP A 257 3.35 -20.95 8.91
C ASP A 257 4.10 -20.79 10.23
N GLY A 258 4.11 -19.57 10.80
CA GLY A 258 4.81 -19.24 12.03
C GLY A 258 6.32 -18.99 11.85
N ASN A 259 6.81 -18.80 10.63
CA ASN A 259 8.20 -18.37 10.39
C ASN A 259 8.34 -16.84 10.46
N GLY A 260 7.29 -16.06 10.21
CA GLY A 260 7.40 -14.61 10.23
C GLY A 260 8.38 -14.13 9.15
N ASN A 261 8.11 -14.55 7.92
CA ASN A 261 8.87 -14.28 6.71
C ASN A 261 8.11 -13.29 5.82
N PRO A 262 7.93 -12.03 6.25
CA PRO A 262 7.19 -11.05 5.46
C PRO A 262 7.93 -10.79 4.14
N MET A 263 7.14 -10.80 3.07
CA MET A 263 7.55 -10.64 1.70
C MET A 263 6.98 -9.32 1.17
N HIS A 264 7.65 -8.73 0.20
CA HIS A 264 7.23 -7.44 -0.34
C HIS A 264 5.87 -7.54 -1.04
N ASN A 265 5.00 -6.55 -0.80
CA ASN A 265 3.72 -6.43 -1.51
C ASN A 265 3.99 -6.37 -3.01
N THR A 266 3.53 -7.38 -3.73
CA THR A 266 3.68 -7.44 -5.18
C THR A 266 2.57 -6.63 -5.85
N PRO A 267 2.84 -6.02 -7.00
CA PRO A 267 1.78 -5.37 -7.75
C PRO A 267 0.86 -6.41 -8.39
N LEU A 268 -0.41 -6.06 -8.60
CA LEU A 268 -1.40 -6.87 -9.32
C LEU A 268 -1.77 -6.25 -10.68
N PHE A 269 -0.78 -5.70 -11.40
CA PHE A 269 -0.96 -5.33 -12.81
C PHE A 269 -0.60 -6.51 -13.72
N ARG A 270 -1.37 -6.71 -14.80
CA ARG A 270 -1.08 -7.68 -15.86
C ARG A 270 -0.58 -9.05 -15.34
N GLN A 271 -1.24 -9.59 -14.31
CA GLN A 271 -0.86 -10.89 -13.76
C GLN A 271 -0.97 -11.99 -14.81
N ASP A 272 -1.74 -11.81 -15.89
CA ASP A 272 -1.72 -12.70 -17.04
C ASP A 272 -0.31 -12.92 -17.63
N LEU A 273 0.54 -11.90 -17.64
CA LEU A 273 1.91 -11.94 -18.16
C LEU A 273 2.97 -12.39 -17.13
N ALA A 274 2.59 -12.58 -15.87
CA ALA A 274 3.53 -12.73 -14.76
C ALA A 274 3.80 -14.19 -14.36
N ALA A 275 3.70 -15.14 -15.31
CA ALA A 275 3.95 -16.54 -15.01
C ALA A 275 5.45 -16.82 -14.68
N PRO A 276 5.76 -17.72 -13.74
CA PRO A 276 4.84 -18.41 -12.84
C PRO A 276 4.33 -17.49 -11.72
N TYR A 277 3.09 -17.71 -11.28
CA TYR A 277 2.36 -16.83 -10.38
C TYR A 277 2.65 -17.12 -8.90
N GLY A 278 2.27 -16.18 -8.04
CA GLY A 278 2.57 -16.22 -6.61
C GLY A 278 3.90 -15.54 -6.27
N SER A 279 4.04 -15.19 -5.01
CA SER A 279 5.21 -14.48 -4.49
C SER A 279 6.48 -15.36 -4.55
N GLU A 280 6.28 -16.67 -4.56
CA GLU A 280 7.26 -17.75 -4.63
C GLU A 280 7.33 -18.43 -6.01
N GLY A 281 6.47 -18.04 -6.96
CA GLY A 281 6.44 -18.60 -8.31
C GLY A 281 6.06 -20.09 -8.38
N ALA A 282 5.34 -20.60 -7.39
CA ALA A 282 4.95 -22.01 -7.34
C ALA A 282 3.73 -22.34 -8.23
N ILE A 283 3.03 -21.32 -8.72
CA ILE A 283 1.73 -21.50 -9.37
C ILE A 283 1.89 -21.39 -10.89
N ALA A 284 1.84 -22.54 -11.56
CA ALA A 284 2.05 -22.62 -13.01
C ALA A 284 0.83 -22.23 -13.87
N ARG A 285 -0.36 -22.15 -13.27
CA ARG A 285 -1.63 -21.83 -13.96
C ARG A 285 -2.34 -20.70 -13.22
N LEU A 286 -2.72 -19.65 -13.94
CA LEU A 286 -3.35 -18.48 -13.32
C LEU A 286 -4.69 -18.84 -12.66
N ASP A 287 -5.43 -19.82 -13.19
CA ASP A 287 -6.68 -20.30 -12.60
C ASP A 287 -6.47 -20.97 -11.23
N ASN A 288 -5.26 -21.47 -10.96
CA ASN A 288 -4.88 -22.02 -9.66
C ASN A 288 -4.34 -20.93 -8.73
N PHE A 289 -4.09 -19.71 -9.24
CA PHE A 289 -3.75 -18.57 -8.42
C PHE A 289 -5.04 -18.13 -7.74
N SER A 290 -5.13 -18.39 -6.43
CA SER A 290 -6.31 -18.17 -5.58
C SER A 290 -6.85 -16.73 -5.61
N ASN A 291 -6.15 -15.80 -6.25
CA ASN A 291 -6.64 -14.48 -6.58
C ASN A 291 -7.29 -14.46 -7.97
N LEU A 292 -8.48 -15.06 -8.12
CA LEU A 292 -9.39 -14.79 -9.27
C LEU A 292 -9.88 -13.32 -9.33
N VAL A 293 -9.17 -12.43 -8.66
CA VAL A 293 -9.48 -11.03 -8.46
C VAL A 293 -8.51 -10.22 -9.31
N PHE A 294 -9.06 -9.75 -10.42
CA PHE A 294 -8.59 -8.61 -11.19
C PHE A 294 -7.28 -8.78 -11.97
N THR A 295 -7.42 -8.92 -13.29
CA THR A 295 -6.42 -8.44 -14.26
C THR A 295 -7.17 -7.69 -15.35
N THR A 296 -7.13 -6.36 -15.31
CA THR A 296 -7.30 -5.56 -16.53
C THR A 296 -6.06 -5.65 -17.39
#